data_AF-A0A933HZT9-F1
#
_entry.id   AF-A0A933HZT9-F1
#
_cell.length_a   1.000
_cell.length_b   1.000
_cell.length_c   1.000
_cell.angle_alpha   90.00
_cell.angle_beta   90.00
_cell.angle_gamma   90.00
#
_symmetry.space_group_name_H-M   'P 1'
#
loop_
_entity.id
_entity.type
_entity.pdbx_description
1 polymer ?
#
loop_
_entity_poly.entity_id
_entity_poly.type
_entity_poly.pdbx_seq_one_letter_code
_entity_poly.pdbx_strand_id
1 'polypeptide(L)'
;MRARLGAPAAALAALIAAPALAQEGVGLGLDLQALGLGPKARTHLGRMPPVAAAIENAFGPEFWAKVAVSSAGPAADLSRMAREGCYKLEIIQLLLLSVESGKGLKAVLAERKGGAKLAKIAKDFGLDYDRLYDRALAVEEIVDRYYLPRYPERRARRRDD
;
A
#
# COMPACT_ATOMS: atom_id res chain seq x y z
N MET A 1 14.31 45.64 -58.51
CA MET A 1 13.88 44.69 -57.46
C MET A 1 13.41 45.48 -56.26
N ARG A 2 12.20 45.19 -55.77
CA ARG A 2 11.40 46.01 -54.83
C ARG A 2 11.93 45.92 -53.39
N ALA A 3 11.81 47.06 -52.70
CA ALA A 3 12.09 47.30 -51.29
C ALA A 3 11.06 46.69 -50.33
N ARG A 4 11.49 46.45 -49.07
CA ARG A 4 10.68 46.43 -47.83
C ARG A 4 11.63 46.89 -46.70
N LEU A 5 11.59 48.11 -46.12
CA LEU A 5 10.58 48.71 -45.21
C LEU A 5 10.12 47.66 -44.18
N GLY A 6 10.40 47.73 -42.89
CA GLY A 6 10.17 48.83 -41.96
C GLY A 6 9.28 48.28 -40.83
N ALA A 7 9.51 48.70 -39.58
CA ALA A 7 8.79 48.40 -38.32
C ALA A 7 7.23 48.54 -38.43
N PRO A 8 6.33 48.29 -37.43
CA PRO A 8 6.53 48.34 -35.95
C PRO A 8 5.54 47.52 -35.04
N ALA A 9 5.69 47.72 -33.72
CA ALA A 9 4.66 47.97 -32.67
C ALA A 9 3.45 47.04 -32.36
N ALA A 10 3.11 47.08 -31.06
CA ALA A 10 1.82 46.83 -30.39
C ALA A 10 1.44 45.35 -30.15
N ALA A 11 1.56 44.85 -28.92
CA ALA A 11 0.69 45.08 -27.74
C ALA A 11 -0.62 44.26 -27.81
N LEU A 12 -0.78 43.32 -26.89
CA LEU A 12 -2.08 43.01 -26.31
C LEU A 12 -1.92 42.45 -24.90
N ALA A 13 -2.73 42.99 -24.00
CA ALA A 13 -2.76 42.73 -22.57
C ALA A 13 -3.51 41.45 -22.21
N ALA A 14 -3.15 40.85 -21.08
CA ALA A 14 -4.08 40.08 -20.26
C ALA A 14 -3.71 40.22 -18.79
N LEU A 15 -4.57 40.97 -18.11
CA LEU A 15 -4.73 41.19 -16.69
C LEU A 15 -5.08 39.85 -15.98
N ILE A 16 -4.66 39.64 -14.72
CA ILE A 16 -5.51 39.25 -13.56
C ILE A 16 -4.72 38.47 -12.48
N ALA A 17 -4.88 39.00 -11.26
CA ALA A 17 -4.80 38.37 -9.93
C ALA A 17 -3.45 37.98 -9.32
N ALA A 18 -3.04 38.80 -8.35
CA ALA A 18 -2.24 38.36 -7.19
C ALA A 18 -3.02 37.34 -6.33
N PRO A 19 -2.29 36.51 -5.57
CA PRO A 19 -2.42 36.67 -4.11
C PRO A 19 -1.09 36.66 -3.38
N ALA A 20 -0.98 37.64 -2.47
CA ALA A 20 -0.46 37.55 -1.12
C ALA A 20 0.72 36.59 -0.84
N LEU A 21 1.92 37.17 -0.83
CA LEU A 21 2.98 36.77 0.09
C LEU A 21 2.53 37.07 1.52
N ALA A 22 2.22 36.03 2.29
CA ALA A 22 2.11 36.08 3.74
C ALA A 22 2.56 34.74 4.33
N GLN A 23 3.87 34.57 4.48
CA GLN A 23 4.44 33.62 5.44
C GLN A 23 5.39 34.39 6.35
N GLU A 24 4.82 35.18 7.25
CA GLU A 24 5.38 35.36 8.58
C GLU A 24 4.49 34.60 9.55
N GLY A 25 5.07 33.57 10.14
CA GLY A 25 4.47 32.73 11.14
C GLY A 25 5.60 32.10 11.94
N VAL A 26 6.30 32.94 12.71
CA VAL A 26 7.12 32.49 13.84
C VAL A 26 6.16 31.82 14.83
N GLY A 27 5.89 30.55 14.58
CA GLY A 27 5.20 29.67 15.51
C GLY A 27 6.26 28.99 16.36
N LEU A 28 6.44 29.49 17.59
CA LEU A 28 6.94 28.71 18.71
C LEU A 28 5.99 27.51 18.91
N GLY A 29 6.17 26.49 18.09
CA GLY A 29 5.53 25.21 18.27
C GLY A 29 6.24 24.52 19.42
N LEU A 30 5.68 24.68 20.62
CA LEU A 30 5.83 23.73 21.71
C LEU A 30 5.90 22.33 21.09
N ASP A 31 7.06 21.68 21.19
CA ASP A 31 7.22 20.34 20.67
C ASP A 31 6.37 19.40 21.55
N LEU A 32 5.11 19.20 21.14
CA LEU A 32 4.16 18.27 21.75
C LEU A 32 4.69 16.83 21.73
N GLN A 33 5.74 16.53 20.95
CA GLN A 33 6.45 15.25 21.00
C GLN A 33 7.35 15.16 22.23
N ALA A 34 7.98 16.27 22.67
CA ALA A 34 8.78 16.32 23.89
C ALA A 34 7.93 16.15 25.18
N LEU A 35 6.64 16.50 25.14
CA LEU A 35 5.68 16.31 26.23
C LEU A 35 4.95 14.95 26.20
N GLY A 36 5.25 14.07 25.24
CA GLY A 36 4.62 12.74 25.14
C GLY A 36 3.12 12.75 24.84
N LEU A 37 2.57 13.88 24.39
CA LEU A 37 1.14 14.09 24.11
C LEU A 37 0.78 14.07 22.62
N GLY A 38 1.74 13.78 21.73
CA GLY A 38 1.42 13.33 20.38
C GLY A 38 0.84 11.92 20.42
N PRO A 39 -0.05 11.53 19.49
CA PRO A 39 -0.45 10.13 19.37
C PRO A 39 0.81 9.34 19.07
N LYS A 40 1.36 8.67 20.10
CA LYS A 40 2.22 7.50 19.88
C LYS A 40 1.47 6.68 18.85
N ALA A 41 2.08 6.43 17.69
CA ALA A 41 1.56 5.49 16.72
C ALA A 41 1.35 4.18 17.48
N ARG A 42 0.15 4.01 18.03
CA ARG A 42 -0.27 2.80 18.72
C ARG A 42 -0.31 1.82 17.58
N THR A 43 0.76 1.05 17.45
CA THR A 43 0.82 -0.14 16.62
C THR A 43 -0.56 -0.79 16.69
N HIS A 44 -1.23 -0.84 15.53
CA HIS A 44 -2.61 -1.27 15.31
C HIS A 44 -2.86 -2.75 15.68
N LEU A 45 -1.99 -3.35 16.49
CA LEU A 45 -1.99 -4.73 16.98
C LEU A 45 -3.28 -5.12 17.72
N GLY A 46 -4.08 -4.14 18.18
CA GLY A 46 -5.38 -4.42 18.82
C GLY A 46 -6.54 -4.70 17.85
N ARG A 47 -6.43 -4.38 16.55
CA ARG A 47 -7.54 -4.49 15.57
C ARG A 47 -7.20 -5.29 14.31
N MET A 48 -5.94 -5.66 14.13
CA MET A 48 -5.45 -6.34 12.95
C MET A 48 -5.57 -7.87 13.11
N PRO A 49 -6.11 -8.60 12.10
CA PRO A 49 -6.08 -10.05 12.12
C PRO A 49 -4.64 -10.56 12.29
N PRO A 50 -4.38 -11.59 13.12
CA PRO A 50 -3.04 -12.13 13.35
C PRO A 50 -2.27 -12.47 12.08
N VAL A 51 -2.95 -13.07 11.10
CA VAL A 51 -2.39 -13.41 9.79
C VAL A 51 -1.89 -12.17 9.05
N ALA A 52 -2.65 -11.08 9.09
CA ALA A 52 -2.29 -9.85 8.41
C ALA A 52 -1.04 -9.25 9.07
N ALA A 53 -0.97 -9.24 10.41
CA ALA A 53 0.17 -8.70 11.14
C ALA A 53 1.42 -9.53 10.88
N ALA A 54 1.29 -10.86 10.85
CA ALA A 54 2.39 -11.75 10.54
C ALA A 54 2.95 -11.51 9.12
N ILE A 55 2.07 -11.38 8.12
CA ILE A 55 2.47 -11.09 6.74
C ILE A 55 3.11 -9.71 6.62
N GLU A 56 2.54 -8.67 7.25
CA GLU A 56 3.11 -7.32 7.21
C GLU A 56 4.56 -7.30 7.70
N ASN A 57 4.84 -8.00 8.79
CA ASN A 57 6.18 -8.07 9.39
C ASN A 57 7.13 -9.02 8.66
N ALA A 58 6.62 -9.98 7.88
CA ALA A 58 7.45 -10.87 7.07
C ALA A 58 8.08 -10.16 5.87
N PHE A 59 7.52 -9.03 5.43
CA PHE A 59 8.04 -8.25 4.31
C PHE A 59 8.63 -6.92 4.76
N GLY A 60 9.78 -6.57 4.16
CA GLY A 60 10.46 -5.30 4.43
C GLY A 60 9.83 -4.09 3.73
N PRO A 61 10.23 -2.86 4.08
CA PRO A 61 9.67 -1.63 3.50
C PRO A 61 9.87 -1.53 1.98
N GLU A 62 10.97 -2.06 1.44
CA GLU A 62 11.24 -2.09 0.00
C GLU A 62 10.23 -2.93 -0.78
N PHE A 63 9.71 -4.00 -0.16
CA PHE A 63 8.67 -4.82 -0.76
C PHE A 63 7.37 -4.03 -0.85
N TRP A 64 6.98 -3.36 0.24
CA TRP A 64 5.76 -2.57 0.30
C TRP A 64 5.77 -1.37 -0.65
N ALA A 65 6.94 -0.80 -0.93
CA ALA A 65 7.10 0.21 -1.97
C ALA A 65 6.75 -0.31 -3.38
N LYS A 66 6.97 -1.61 -3.66
CA LYS A 66 6.70 -2.23 -4.98
C LYS A 66 5.24 -2.68 -5.15
N VAL A 67 4.59 -3.13 -4.08
CA VAL A 67 3.19 -3.63 -4.10
C VAL A 67 2.17 -2.53 -4.48
N ALA A 68 2.58 -1.25 -4.39
CA ALA A 68 1.70 -0.08 -4.61
C ALA A 68 0.41 -0.18 -3.78
N VAL A 69 0.59 -0.32 -2.46
CA VAL A 69 -0.49 -0.37 -1.46
C VAL A 69 -1.32 0.92 -1.46
N SER A 70 -2.54 0.84 -0.91
CA SER A 70 -3.39 2.02 -0.75
C SER A 70 -2.77 3.05 0.22
N SER A 71 -3.29 4.28 0.22
CA SER A 71 -2.88 5.31 1.18
C SER A 71 -3.15 4.95 2.64
N ALA A 72 -3.98 3.94 2.91
CA ALA A 72 -4.21 3.39 4.25
C ALA A 72 -3.09 2.44 4.72
N GLY A 73 -2.19 2.04 3.83
CA GLY A 73 -1.00 1.23 4.11
C GLY A 73 -1.22 -0.29 4.11
N PRO A 74 -0.12 -1.07 4.22
CA PRO A 74 -0.14 -2.53 4.15
C PRO A 74 -1.07 -3.15 5.19
N ALA A 75 -1.00 -2.70 6.44
CA ALA A 75 -1.82 -3.22 7.52
C ALA A 75 -3.32 -3.21 7.21
N ALA A 76 -3.81 -2.10 6.64
CA ALA A 76 -5.22 -1.92 6.32
C ALA A 76 -5.65 -2.82 5.16
N ASP A 77 -4.83 -2.93 4.12
CA ASP A 77 -5.11 -3.75 2.95
C ASP A 77 -5.11 -5.25 3.31
N LEU A 78 -4.12 -5.72 4.06
CA LEU A 78 -4.04 -7.10 4.54
C LEU A 78 -5.18 -7.45 5.49
N SER A 79 -5.53 -6.53 6.41
CA SER A 79 -6.67 -6.72 7.31
C SER A 79 -7.97 -6.86 6.55
N ARG A 80 -8.17 -6.07 5.49
CA ARG A 80 -9.35 -6.17 4.64
C ARG A 80 -9.37 -7.51 3.91
N MET A 81 -8.28 -7.92 3.28
CA MET A 81 -8.18 -9.20 2.58
C MET A 81 -8.49 -10.38 3.50
N ALA A 82 -7.90 -10.40 4.70
CA ALA A 82 -8.16 -11.47 5.67
C ALA A 82 -9.64 -11.52 6.12
N ARG A 83 -10.29 -10.36 6.30
CA ARG A 83 -11.72 -10.29 6.66
C ARG A 83 -12.65 -10.65 5.50
N GLU A 84 -12.23 -10.39 4.27
CA GLU A 84 -12.94 -10.79 3.05
C GLU A 84 -12.79 -12.30 2.75
N GLY A 85 -12.05 -13.04 3.59
CA GLY A 85 -11.89 -14.49 3.47
C GLY A 85 -10.70 -14.92 2.61
N CYS A 86 -9.83 -14.01 2.20
CA CYS A 86 -8.57 -14.40 1.56
C CYS A 86 -7.68 -15.12 2.57
N TYR A 87 -7.31 -16.36 2.26
CA TYR A 87 -6.42 -17.14 3.11
C TYR A 87 -4.97 -16.67 2.99
N LYS A 88 -4.16 -16.97 4.00
CA LYS A 88 -2.75 -16.57 4.11
C LYS A 88 -1.95 -16.77 2.82
N LEU A 89 -1.96 -17.99 2.26
CA LEU A 89 -1.26 -18.32 1.03
C LEU A 89 -1.77 -17.50 -0.17
N GLU A 90 -3.08 -17.32 -0.28
CA GLU A 90 -3.68 -16.50 -1.34
C GLU A 90 -3.27 -15.02 -1.22
N ILE A 91 -3.24 -14.47 0.00
CA ILE A 91 -2.74 -13.12 0.25
C ILE A 91 -1.29 -13.01 -0.25
N ILE A 92 -0.43 -13.94 0.12
CA ILE A 92 0.98 -13.96 -0.31
C ILE A 92 1.09 -14.02 -1.84
N GLN A 93 0.34 -14.91 -2.49
CA GLN A 93 0.34 -15.01 -3.96
C GLN A 93 -0.09 -13.72 -4.65
N LEU A 94 -1.13 -13.05 -4.13
CA LEU A 94 -1.61 -11.77 -4.68
C LEU A 94 -0.57 -10.65 -4.53
N LEU A 95 0.15 -10.62 -3.42
CA LEU A 95 1.26 -9.68 -3.21
C LEU A 95 2.41 -9.95 -4.17
N LEU A 96 2.82 -11.21 -4.34
CA LEU A 96 3.87 -11.59 -5.29
C LEU A 96 3.48 -11.30 -6.73
N LEU A 97 2.24 -11.61 -7.12
CA LEU A 97 1.69 -11.25 -8.43
C LEU A 97 1.81 -9.75 -8.68
N SER A 98 1.45 -8.93 -7.68
CA SER A 98 1.55 -7.48 -7.79
C SER A 98 3.00 -7.00 -8.02
N VAL A 99 3.94 -7.51 -7.22
CA VAL A 99 5.35 -7.11 -7.33
C VAL A 99 5.97 -7.54 -8.65
N GLU A 100 5.71 -8.77 -9.08
CA GLU A 100 6.36 -9.34 -10.27
C GLU A 100 5.79 -8.84 -11.58
N SER A 101 4.48 -8.59 -11.61
CA SER A 101 3.83 -7.99 -12.79
C SER A 101 4.04 -6.48 -12.88
N GLY A 102 4.51 -5.84 -11.80
CA GLY A 102 4.52 -4.39 -11.65
C GLY A 102 3.12 -3.75 -11.62
N LYS A 103 2.05 -4.57 -11.54
CA LYS A 103 0.68 -4.09 -11.39
C LYS A 103 0.41 -3.84 -9.91
N GLY A 104 -0.18 -2.70 -9.57
CA GLY A 104 -0.53 -2.42 -8.19
C GLY A 104 -1.55 -3.41 -7.62
N LEU A 105 -1.48 -3.68 -6.32
CA LEU A 105 -2.30 -4.68 -5.63
C LEU A 105 -3.81 -4.53 -5.90
N LYS A 106 -4.29 -3.29 -6.03
CA LYS A 106 -5.70 -3.00 -6.35
C LYS A 106 -6.14 -3.62 -7.67
N ALA A 107 -5.29 -3.60 -8.70
CA ALA A 107 -5.60 -4.15 -10.01
C ALA A 107 -5.65 -5.69 -9.96
N VAL A 108 -4.68 -6.32 -9.29
CA VAL A 108 -4.63 -7.77 -9.09
C VAL A 108 -5.86 -8.26 -8.30
N LEU A 109 -6.24 -7.51 -7.25
CA LEU A 109 -7.43 -7.81 -6.45
C LEU A 109 -8.73 -7.66 -7.26
N ALA A 110 -8.81 -6.71 -8.19
CA ALA A 110 -9.98 -6.53 -9.04
C ALA A 110 -10.20 -7.76 -9.94
N GLU A 111 -9.14 -8.26 -10.59
CA GLU A 111 -9.19 -9.49 -11.39
C GLU A 111 -9.61 -10.69 -10.54
N ARG A 112 -9.04 -10.83 -9.34
CA ARG A 112 -9.38 -11.92 -8.43
C ARG A 112 -10.83 -11.86 -7.96
N LYS A 113 -11.32 -10.67 -7.60
CA LYS A 113 -12.73 -10.45 -7.22
C LYS A 113 -13.69 -10.65 -8.39
N GLY A 114 -13.24 -10.47 -9.63
CA GLY A 114 -13.94 -10.85 -10.84
C GLY A 114 -14.06 -12.37 -11.06
N GLY A 115 -13.50 -13.19 -10.16
CA GLY A 115 -13.56 -14.65 -10.21
C GLY A 115 -12.41 -15.29 -11.00
N ALA A 116 -11.41 -14.52 -11.43
CA ALA A 116 -10.27 -15.08 -12.13
C ALA A 116 -9.45 -16.01 -11.21
N LYS A 117 -8.97 -17.12 -11.79
CA LYS A 117 -8.02 -18.02 -11.12
C LYS A 117 -6.64 -17.35 -11.08
N LEU A 118 -5.89 -17.52 -10.00
CA LEU A 118 -4.56 -16.91 -9.84
C LEU A 118 -3.60 -17.34 -10.96
N ALA A 119 -3.65 -18.60 -11.39
CA ALA A 119 -2.89 -19.09 -12.55
C ALA A 119 -3.24 -18.36 -13.87
N LYS A 120 -4.51 -18.00 -14.05
CA LYS A 120 -4.93 -17.20 -15.21
C LYS A 120 -4.36 -15.79 -15.12
N ILE A 121 -4.50 -15.15 -13.94
CA ILE A 121 -3.97 -13.79 -13.71
C ILE A 121 -2.44 -13.76 -13.95
N ALA A 122 -1.71 -14.75 -13.43
CA ALA A 122 -0.28 -14.89 -13.66
C ALA A 122 0.05 -14.99 -15.16
N LYS A 123 -0.67 -15.87 -15.88
CA LYS A 123 -0.51 -16.03 -17.33
C LYS A 123 -0.80 -14.74 -18.10
N ASP A 124 -1.88 -14.04 -17.75
CA ASP A 124 -2.28 -12.78 -18.38
C ASP A 124 -1.23 -11.68 -18.13
N PHE A 125 -0.46 -11.79 -17.04
CA PHE A 125 0.67 -10.91 -16.73
C PHE A 125 2.03 -11.43 -17.24
N GLY A 126 2.06 -12.55 -17.96
CA GLY A 126 3.30 -13.14 -18.50
C GLY A 126 4.21 -13.77 -17.43
N LEU A 127 3.63 -14.20 -16.31
CA LEU A 127 4.35 -14.80 -15.18
C LEU A 127 4.23 -16.34 -15.17
N ASP A 128 5.29 -16.99 -14.71
CA ASP A 128 5.28 -18.42 -14.40
C ASP A 128 4.59 -18.64 -13.05
N TYR A 129 3.36 -19.15 -13.11
CA TYR A 129 2.54 -19.37 -11.92
C TYR A 129 3.15 -20.41 -10.98
N ASP A 130 3.75 -21.48 -11.51
CA ASP A 130 4.27 -22.57 -10.68
C ASP A 130 5.47 -22.07 -9.86
N ARG A 131 6.38 -21.33 -10.50
CA ARG A 131 7.49 -20.66 -9.78
C ARG A 131 7.02 -19.61 -8.79
N LEU A 132 5.92 -18.92 -9.06
CA LEU A 132 5.33 -17.95 -8.13
C LEU A 132 4.71 -18.68 -6.93
N TYR A 133 4.01 -19.79 -7.18
CA TYR A 133 3.39 -20.62 -6.17
C TYR A 133 4.43 -21.24 -5.21
N ASP A 134 5.53 -21.79 -5.75
CA ASP A 134 6.61 -22.34 -4.93
C ASP A 134 7.24 -21.29 -4.02
N ARG A 135 7.45 -20.07 -4.53
CA ARG A 135 7.94 -18.94 -3.71
C ARG A 135 6.92 -18.51 -2.67
N ALA A 136 5.63 -18.53 -3.00
CA ALA A 136 4.58 -18.22 -2.03
C ALA A 136 4.57 -19.22 -0.87
N LEU A 137 4.77 -20.51 -1.15
CA LEU A 137 4.91 -21.55 -0.12
C LEU A 137 6.14 -21.32 0.77
N ALA A 138 7.29 -20.97 0.20
CA ALA A 138 8.48 -20.66 0.98
C ALA A 138 8.27 -19.45 1.91
N VAL A 139 7.58 -18.41 1.44
CA VAL A 139 7.20 -17.26 2.26
C VAL A 139 6.18 -17.66 3.34
N GLU A 140 5.20 -18.49 2.99
CA GLU A 140 4.20 -18.99 3.94
C GLU A 140 4.86 -19.73 5.11
N GLU A 141 5.83 -20.59 4.81
CA GLU A 141 6.60 -21.31 5.82
C GLU A 141 7.36 -20.35 6.75
N ILE A 142 7.96 -19.29 6.20
CA ILE A 142 8.63 -18.24 7.00
C ILE A 142 7.63 -17.53 7.91
N VAL A 143 6.47 -17.14 7.36
CA VAL A 143 5.38 -16.50 8.12
C VAL A 143 4.95 -17.39 9.28
N ASP A 144 4.71 -18.67 9.02
CA ASP A 144 4.23 -19.63 10.02
C ASP A 144 5.28 -19.97 11.08
N ARG A 145 6.54 -20.08 10.70
CA ARG A 145 7.60 -20.45 11.62
C ARG A 145 8.01 -19.30 12.53
N TYR A 146 8.10 -18.09 11.98
CA TYR A 146 8.76 -16.99 12.68
C TYR A 146 7.83 -15.87 13.13
N TYR A 147 6.70 -15.65 12.43
CA TYR A 147 5.86 -14.47 12.64
C TYR A 147 4.52 -14.83 13.28
N LEU A 148 3.80 -15.80 12.74
CA LEU A 148 2.47 -16.18 13.23
C LEU A 148 2.44 -16.60 14.71
N PRO A 149 3.44 -17.33 15.27
CA PRO A 149 3.47 -17.68 16.68
C PRO A 149 3.54 -16.46 17.62
N ARG A 150 3.99 -15.30 17.11
CA ARG A 150 4.02 -14.03 17.85
C ARG A 150 2.64 -13.37 17.92
N TYR A 151 1.70 -13.83 17.11
CA TYR A 151 0.33 -13.34 17.04
C TYR A 151 -0.65 -14.50 17.32
N PRO A 152 -0.69 -15.03 18.55
CA PRO A 152 -1.64 -16.08 18.87
C PRO A 152 -3.07 -15.58 18.66
N GLU A 153 -3.89 -16.37 18.00
CA GLU A 153 -5.33 -16.10 17.98
C GLU A 153 -5.81 -16.06 19.43
N ARG A 154 -6.47 -14.97 19.82
CA ARG A 154 -7.18 -14.95 21.09
C ARG A 154 -8.28 -16.00 20.96
N ARG A 155 -8.06 -17.19 21.53
CA ARG A 155 -9.15 -18.14 21.75
C ARG A 155 -10.23 -17.36 22.47
N ALA A 156 -11.36 -17.13 21.81
CA ALA A 156 -12.54 -16.62 22.48
C ALA A 156 -12.74 -17.56 23.66
N ARG A 157 -12.54 -17.05 24.88
CA ARG A 157 -12.95 -17.79 26.07
C ARG A 157 -14.44 -17.99 25.84
N ARG A 158 -14.84 -19.22 25.49
CA ARG A 158 -16.23 -19.62 25.65
C ARG A 158 -16.51 -19.36 27.12
N ARG A 159 -17.31 -18.33 27.41
CA ARG A 159 -18.02 -18.29 28.67
C ARG A 159 -19.05 -19.40 28.51
N ASP A 160 -18.63 -20.60 28.92
CA ASP A 160 -19.58 -21.62 29.31
C ASP A 160 -20.07 -21.18 30.69
N ASP A 161 -21.09 -20.32 30.70
CA ASP A 161 -21.93 -19.97 31.86
C ASP A 161 -23.39 -20.26 31.47
#